data_AF-A0A7R9IU22-F1
#
_entry.id   AF-A0A7R9IU22-F1
#
_cell.length_a   1.000
_cell.length_b   1.000
_cell.length_c   1.000
_cell.angle_alpha   90.00
_cell.angle_beta   90.00
_cell.angle_gamma   90.00
#
_symmetry.space_group_name_H-M   'P 1'
#
loop_
_entity.id
_entity.type
_entity.pdbx_description
1 polymer ?
#
loop_
_entity_poly.entity_id
_entity_poly.type
_entity_poly.pdbx_seq_one_letter_code
_entity_poly.pdbx_strand_id
1 'polypeptide(L)'
;MVLNPKLTKRIIIHTSGLGSLHDHISPKYLPLEYGGELGPVQDIWDIWMKDLISKRDWFLEQENISSDENKRPGKPLDQSELFGMEGSFKKLSVD
;
A
#
# COMPACT_ATOMS: atom_id res chain seq x y z
N MET A 1 11.96 11.13 9.37
CA MET A 1 12.02 9.70 8.99
C MET A 1 10.93 9.48 7.93
N VAL A 2 11.26 8.94 6.76
CA VAL A 2 10.36 8.93 5.57
C VAL A 2 9.10 8.07 5.78
N LEU A 3 9.14 7.09 6.68
CA LEU A 3 7.99 6.25 7.06
C LEU A 3 7.50 6.60 8.45
N ASN A 4 6.17 6.64 8.64
CA ASN A 4 5.59 6.85 9.95
C ASN A 4 5.72 5.58 10.84
N PRO A 5 5.68 5.71 12.18
CA PRO A 5 5.87 4.58 13.08
C PRO A 5 4.85 3.45 12.91
N LYS A 6 3.62 3.77 12.46
CA LYS A 6 2.56 2.77 12.23
C LYS A 6 2.90 1.86 11.05
N LEU A 7 3.44 2.42 9.96
CA LEU A 7 3.87 1.66 8.79
C LEU A 7 5.13 0.87 9.10
N THR A 8 6.10 1.46 9.81
CA THR A 8 7.33 0.76 10.21
C THR A 8 7.03 -0.51 11.00
N LYS A 9 6.04 -0.49 11.90
CA LYS A 9 5.63 -1.69 12.68
C LYS A 9 5.02 -2.82 11.84
N ARG A 10 4.56 -2.54 10.62
CA ARG A 10 3.93 -3.54 9.72
C ARG A 10 4.93 -4.18 8.76
N ILE A 11 6.16 -3.68 8.71
CA ILE A 11 7.23 -4.25 7.91
C ILE A 11 7.91 -5.33 8.75
N ILE A 12 7.77 -6.58 8.33
CA ILE A 12 8.40 -7.74 8.97
C ILE A 12 9.54 -8.20 8.05
N ILE A 13 10.74 -8.30 8.60
CA ILE A 13 11.94 -8.69 7.85
C ILE A 13 12.32 -10.11 8.25
N HIS A 14 12.28 -11.02 7.29
CA HIS A 14 12.59 -12.43 7.46
C HIS A 14 14.04 -12.70 7.06
N THR A 15 14.98 -12.70 8.01
CA THR A 15 16.42 -12.90 7.73
C THR A 15 16.91 -14.33 7.92
N SER A 16 16.20 -15.15 8.71
CA SER A 16 16.60 -16.52 9.08
C SER A 16 16.03 -17.60 8.16
N GLY A 17 15.61 -17.23 6.95
CA GLY A 17 14.98 -18.13 5.98
C GLY A 17 13.45 -18.19 6.09
N LEU A 18 12.85 -19.13 5.35
CA LEU A 18 11.40 -19.20 5.10
C LEU A 18 10.56 -19.62 6.32
N GLY A 19 11.14 -20.27 7.33
CA GLY A 19 10.39 -20.67 8.53
C GLY A 19 9.71 -19.48 9.22
N SER A 20 10.43 -18.37 9.39
CA SER A 20 9.85 -17.16 9.99
C SER A 20 8.74 -16.52 9.15
N LEU A 21 8.73 -16.75 7.83
CA LEU A 21 7.66 -16.32 6.93
C LEU A 21 6.41 -17.18 7.15
N HIS A 22 6.59 -18.49 7.32
CA HIS A 22 5.50 -19.45 7.52
C HIS A 22 4.75 -19.26 8.84
N ASP A 23 5.40 -18.67 9.85
CA ASP A 23 4.74 -18.24 11.10
C ASP A 23 3.69 -17.13 10.87
N HIS A 24 3.83 -16.35 9.79
CA HIS A 24 2.97 -15.22 9.47
C HIS A 24 1.99 -15.52 8.33
N ILE A 25 2.39 -16.39 7.39
CA ILE A 25 1.60 -16.75 6.21
C ILE A 25 1.61 -18.26 6.04
N SER A 26 0.44 -18.90 6.03
CA SER A 26 0.34 -20.35 5.84
C SER A 26 0.92 -20.78 4.48
N PRO A 27 1.72 -21.88 4.42
CA PRO A 27 2.27 -22.44 3.17
C PRO A 27 1.21 -22.72 2.10
N LYS A 28 -0.04 -23.00 2.49
CA LYS A 28 -1.17 -23.19 1.57
C LYS A 28 -1.40 -22.00 0.64
N TYR A 29 -1.00 -20.80 1.05
CA TYR A 29 -1.16 -19.56 0.27
C TYR A 29 0.14 -19.05 -0.34
N LEU A 30 1.19 -19.87 -0.37
CA LEU A 30 2.49 -19.49 -0.93
C LEU A 30 2.82 -20.30 -2.20
N PRO A 31 3.60 -19.73 -3.13
CA PRO A 31 4.17 -20.47 -4.26
C PRO A 31 5.16 -21.55 -3.82
N LEU A 32 5.43 -22.52 -4.70
CA LEU A 32 6.38 -23.61 -4.46
C LEU A 32 7.79 -23.09 -4.12
N GLU A 33 8.25 -22.03 -4.78
CA GLU A 33 9.56 -21.42 -4.58
C GLU A 33 9.74 -20.82 -3.17
N TYR A 34 8.63 -20.55 -2.47
CA TYR A 34 8.61 -20.09 -1.08
C TYR A 34 8.20 -21.21 -0.11
N GLY A 35 8.24 -22.47 -0.55
CA GLY A 35 7.90 -23.65 0.26
C GLY A 35 6.39 -23.81 0.50
N GLY A 36 5.55 -23.31 -0.41
CA GLY A 36 4.10 -23.42 -0.33
C GLY A 36 3.46 -24.43 -1.28
N GLU A 37 2.14 -24.34 -1.45
CA GLU A 37 1.32 -25.32 -2.18
C GLU A 37 0.57 -24.73 -3.40
N LEU A 38 0.69 -23.44 -3.69
CA LEU A 38 -0.07 -22.77 -4.78
C LEU A 38 0.44 -23.04 -6.20
N GLY A 39 1.50 -23.85 -6.36
CA GLY A 39 2.16 -24.05 -7.64
C GLY A 39 3.30 -23.05 -7.91
N PRO A 40 3.86 -23.05 -9.12
CA PRO A 40 4.96 -22.17 -9.52
C PRO A 40 4.57 -20.69 -9.48
N VAL A 41 5.52 -19.83 -9.11
CA VAL A 41 5.31 -18.36 -9.11
C VAL A 41 4.91 -17.83 -10.49
N GLN A 42 5.37 -18.47 -11.56
CA GLN A 42 5.07 -18.07 -12.94
C GLN A 42 3.58 -18.21 -13.27
N ASP A 43 2.92 -19.27 -12.80
CA ASP A 43 1.49 -19.49 -13.07
C ASP A 43 0.65 -18.39 -12.41
N ILE A 44 1.03 -18.02 -11.17
CA ILE A 44 0.40 -16.92 -10.43
C ILE A 44 0.61 -15.59 -11.16
N TRP A 45 1.82 -15.35 -11.65
CA TRP A 45 2.14 -14.17 -12.45
C TRP A 45 1.28 -14.08 -13.72
N ASP A 46 1.15 -15.18 -14.47
CA ASP A 46 0.40 -15.22 -15.72
C ASP A 46 -1.10 -14.96 -15.48
N ILE A 47 -1.66 -15.52 -14.40
CA ILE A 47 -3.04 -15.25 -13.97
C ILE A 47 -3.23 -13.76 -13.66
N TRP A 48 -2.36 -13.19 -12.83
CA TRP A 48 -2.44 -11.77 -12.46
C TRP A 48 -2.28 -10.84 -13.67
N MET A 49 -1.34 -11.14 -14.57
CA MET A 49 -1.13 -10.36 -15.78
C MET A 49 -2.35 -10.39 -16.69
N LYS A 50 -2.97 -11.55 -16.88
CA LYS A 50 -4.23 -11.67 -17.64
C LYS A 50 -5.35 -10.84 -17.01
N ASP A 51 -5.47 -10.90 -15.68
CA ASP A 51 -6.46 -10.15 -14.91
C ASP A 51 -6.23 -8.64 -14.93
N LEU A 52 -4.97 -8.21 -14.97
CA LEU A 52 -4.59 -6.80 -15.08
C LEU A 52 -4.91 -6.27 -16.48
N ILE A 53 -4.50 -7.00 -17.53
CA ILE A 53 -4.73 -6.63 -18.93
C ILE A 53 -6.23 -6.58 -19.24
N SER A 54 -7.02 -7.54 -18.74
CA SER A 54 -8.48 -7.54 -18.96
C SER A 54 -9.19 -6.33 -18.33
N LYS A 55 -8.60 -5.71 -17.30
CA LYS A 55 -9.14 -4.52 -16.63
C LYS A 55 -8.55 -3.20 -17.14
N ARG A 56 -7.76 -3.23 -18.22
CA ARG A 56 -7.05 -2.04 -18.72
C ARG A 56 -7.96 -0.84 -18.93
N ASP A 57 -9.11 -1.03 -19.56
CA ASP A 57 -10.03 0.07 -19.86
C ASP A 57 -10.65 0.65 -18.59
N TRP A 58 -10.98 -0.20 -17.61
CA TRP A 58 -11.42 0.24 -16.28
C TRP A 58 -10.37 1.12 -15.59
N PHE A 59 -9.08 0.77 -15.69
CA PHE A 59 -7.98 1.58 -15.14
C PHE A 59 -7.83 2.92 -15.85
N LEU A 60 -7.98 2.98 -17.18
CA LEU A 60 -7.94 4.25 -17.92
C LEU A 60 -9.09 5.17 -17.51
N GLU A 61 -10.28 4.61 -17.28
CA GLU A 61 -11.44 5.40 -16.86
C GLU A 61 -11.27 6.01 -15.46
N GLN A 62 -10.42 5.44 -14.60
CA GLN A 62 -10.21 5.98 -13.24
C GLN A 62 -9.63 7.39 -13.23
N GLU A 63 -8.90 7.82 -14.27
CA GLU A 63 -8.38 9.20 -14.37
C GLU A 63 -9.53 10.23 -14.43
N ASN A 64 -10.67 9.84 -14.98
CA ASN A 64 -11.85 10.70 -15.06
C ASN A 64 -12.66 10.72 -13.76
N ILE A 65 -12.35 9.83 -12.81
CA ILE A 65 -13.05 9.72 -11.54
C ILE A 65 -12.28 10.54 -10.50
N SER A 66 -12.82 11.71 -10.19
CA SER A 66 -12.31 12.58 -9.14
C SER A 66 -13.36 12.81 -8.06
N SER A 67 -12.91 13.11 -6.84
CA SER A 67 -13.80 13.51 -5.76
C SER A 67 -14.08 15.01 -5.84
N ASP A 68 -15.36 15.38 -5.72
CA ASP A 68 -15.75 16.78 -5.53
C ASP A 68 -15.40 17.19 -4.08
N GLU A 69 -14.26 17.84 -3.93
CA GLU A 69 -13.71 18.27 -2.64
C GLU A 69 -14.64 19.16 -1.83
N ASN A 70 -15.54 19.92 -2.49
CA ASN A 70 -16.50 20.78 -1.80
C ASN A 70 -17.54 20.00 -0.99
N LYS A 71 -17.72 18.71 -1.29
CA LYS A 71 -18.67 17.82 -0.61
C LYS A 71 -18.03 16.97 0.47
N ARG A 72 -16.71 17.08 0.69
CA ARG A 72 -16.00 16.31 1.71
C ARG A 72 -16.42 16.81 3.11
N PRO A 73 -17.03 15.95 3.96
CA PRO A 73 -17.37 16.35 5.32
C PRO A 73 -16.09 16.47 6.17
N GLY A 74 -15.97 17.56 6.94
CA GLY A 74 -14.84 17.83 7.82
C GLY A 74 -14.06 19.09 7.45
N LYS A 75 -12.88 19.28 8.05
CA LYS A 75 -11.97 20.36 7.62
C LYS A 75 -11.47 20.07 6.21
N PRO A 76 -11.31 21.09 5.34
CA PRO A 76 -10.61 20.94 4.08
C PRO A 76 -9.25 20.30 4.32
N LEU A 77 -8.94 19.28 3.54
CA LEU A 77 -7.71 18.53 3.67
C LEU A 77 -6.56 19.43 3.19
N ASP A 78 -5.69 19.84 4.11
CA ASP A 78 -4.50 20.60 3.71
C ASP A 78 -3.50 19.64 3.06
N GLN A 79 -2.97 20.03 1.90
CA GLN A 79 -1.94 19.24 1.21
C GLN A 79 -0.69 19.11 2.10
N SER A 80 -0.46 20.09 2.98
CA SER A 80 0.60 20.07 3.99
C SER A 80 0.42 18.96 5.04
N GLU A 81 -0.81 18.68 5.48
CA GLU A 81 -1.17 17.58 6.40
C GLU A 81 -1.04 16.21 5.71
N LEU A 82 -1.44 16.13 4.45
CA LEU A 82 -1.39 14.90 3.63
C LEU A 82 0.02 14.39 3.39
N PHE A 83 0.95 15.29 3.04
CA PHE A 83 2.33 14.94 2.73
C PHE A 83 3.30 15.17 3.90
N GLY A 84 2.80 15.64 5.05
CA GLY A 84 3.59 15.88 6.26
C GLY A 84 4.66 16.97 6.07
N MET A 85 4.43 17.93 5.16
CA MET A 85 5.39 19.00 4.85
C MET A 85 5.21 20.24 5.74
N GLU A 86 4.20 20.31 6.61
CA GLU A 86 4.03 21.46 7.49
C GLU A 86 4.93 21.37 8.73
N GLY A 87 5.99 22.18 8.71
CA GLY A 87 6.72 22.55 9.92
C GLY A 87 5.80 23.22 10.93
N SER A 88 6.08 22.99 12.22
CA SER A 88 5.39 23.59 13.35
C SER A 88 5.63 25.10 13.43
N PHE A 89 5.00 25.90 12.57
CA PHE A 89 4.97 27.35 12.75
C PHE A 89 3.75 27.72 13.58
N LYS A 90 3.92 27.73 14.91
CA LYS A 90 2.95 28.34 15.82
C LYS A 90 2.99 29.84 15.58
N LYS A 91 1.90 30.41 15.09
CA LYS A 91 1.69 31.85 14.91
C LYS A 91 2.13 32.58 16.19
N LEU A 92 3.21 33.36 16.10
CA LEU A 92 3.68 34.22 17.18
C LEU A 92 2.83 35.49 17.15
N SER A 93 1.90 35.63 18.10
CA SER A 93 1.26 36.92 18.36
C SER A 93 2.23 37.79 19.16
N VAL A 94 2.72 38.85 18.54
CA VAL A 94 3.45 39.92 19.22
C VAL A 94 2.44 41.04 19.46
N ASP A 95 2.34 41.49 20.72
CA ASP A 95 1.68 42.74 21.12
C ASP A 95 2.62 43.93 20.83
#